data_AF-A0A934DT94-F1
#
_entry.id   AF-A0A934DT94-F1
#
_cell.length_a   1.000
_cell.length_b   1.000
_cell.length_c   1.000
_cell.angle_alpha   90.00
_cell.angle_beta   90.00
_cell.angle_gamma   90.00
#
_symmetry.space_group_name_H-M   'P 1'
#
loop_
_entity.id
_entity.type
_entity.pdbx_description
1 polymer ?
#
loop_
_entity_poly.entity_id
_entity_poly.type
_entity_poly.pdbx_seq_one_letter_code
_entity_poly.pdbx_strand_id
1 'polypeptide(L)'
;MRRLGWVLAAVLAACGGATEVGPAQTGGAGGSAGSDSGTGDASTQDATPADASVQCVADSSTFIWEMQICHSASDCQIVQHMTNCCGTMQYIAVASEFVADYAKCEQAWVDGLPACGCMSGPPTADDGQEVKDPKKVIAECTNWTMSSGVCRTKVAQ
;
A
#
# COMPACT_ATOMS: atom_id res chain seq x y z
N MET A 1 -26.09 -35.98 -12.97
CA MET A 1 -27.32 -35.16 -12.84
C MET A 1 -28.00 -35.42 -11.50
N ARG A 2 -27.72 -34.63 -10.46
CA ARG A 2 -28.54 -34.59 -9.23
C ARG A 2 -28.59 -33.16 -8.68
N ARG A 3 -29.77 -32.55 -8.85
CA ARG A 3 -30.53 -31.67 -7.93
C ARG A 3 -29.71 -30.85 -6.91
N LEU A 4 -29.63 -29.52 -7.09
CA LEU A 4 -30.56 -28.53 -6.52
C LEU A 4 -30.75 -28.62 -5.00
N GLY A 5 -30.20 -27.63 -4.29
CA GLY A 5 -30.53 -27.27 -2.91
C GLY A 5 -30.36 -25.76 -2.73
N TRP A 6 -31.46 -25.02 -2.73
CA TRP A 6 -31.49 -23.59 -2.41
C TRP A 6 -31.59 -23.40 -0.89
N VAL A 7 -30.84 -22.43 -0.34
CA VAL A 7 -31.29 -21.69 0.86
C VAL A 7 -31.03 -20.20 0.62
N LEU A 8 -32.14 -19.45 0.52
CA LEU A 8 -32.16 -18.00 0.67
C LEU A 8 -31.96 -17.65 2.15
N ALA A 9 -31.06 -16.73 2.45
CA ALA A 9 -31.04 -16.01 3.72
C ALA A 9 -30.83 -14.52 3.43
N ALA A 10 -31.93 -13.77 3.36
CA ALA A 10 -31.88 -12.32 3.29
C ALA A 10 -31.68 -11.74 4.69
N VAL A 11 -30.74 -10.80 4.84
CA VAL A 11 -30.60 -10.00 6.07
C VAL A 11 -30.99 -8.57 5.74
N LEU A 12 -31.93 -8.03 6.53
CA LEU A 12 -32.46 -6.68 6.37
C LEU A 12 -31.52 -5.62 6.96
N ALA A 13 -31.44 -4.50 6.23
CA ALA A 13 -31.49 -3.11 6.69
C ALA A 13 -30.82 -2.70 8.03
N ALA A 14 -29.90 -1.75 7.92
CA ALA A 14 -29.81 -0.62 8.84
C ALA A 14 -29.54 0.68 8.04
N CYS A 15 -30.16 1.78 8.43
CA CYS A 15 -30.04 3.10 7.81
C CYS A 15 -29.90 4.17 8.91
N GLY A 16 -29.05 5.18 8.67
CA GLY A 16 -28.63 6.21 9.63
C GLY A 16 -27.11 6.37 9.53
N GLY A 17 -26.52 7.55 9.33
CA GLY A 17 -26.86 8.86 9.89
C GLY A 17 -25.85 9.14 11.02
N ALA A 18 -25.12 10.26 11.08
CA ALA A 18 -25.31 11.55 10.42
C ALA A 18 -23.99 12.22 10.02
N THR A 19 -24.09 13.28 9.21
CA THR A 19 -23.02 14.27 8.96
C THR A 19 -22.74 15.12 10.19
N GLU A 20 -21.48 15.22 10.60
CA GLU A 20 -21.02 16.27 11.52
C GLU A 20 -20.31 17.37 10.74
N VAL A 21 -20.88 18.58 10.78
CA VAL A 21 -20.33 19.77 10.11
C VAL A 21 -19.76 20.69 11.19
N GLY A 22 -18.44 20.60 11.42
CA GLY A 22 -17.70 21.43 12.37
C GLY A 22 -17.19 22.73 11.73
N PRO A 23 -17.17 23.87 12.45
CA PRO A 23 -16.97 25.18 11.85
C PRO A 23 -15.49 25.56 11.59
N ALA A 24 -15.31 26.50 10.66
CA ALA A 24 -14.03 27.14 10.38
C ALA A 24 -13.43 27.83 11.62
N GLN A 25 -12.12 27.65 11.85
CA GLN A 25 -11.36 28.49 12.78
C GLN A 25 -10.64 29.61 12.02
N THR A 26 -10.86 30.83 12.50
CA THR A 26 -10.38 32.06 11.86
C THR A 26 -9.15 32.57 12.61
N GLY A 27 -8.09 32.90 11.87
CA GLY A 27 -7.11 33.96 12.17
C GLY A 27 -6.49 34.06 13.57
N GLY A 28 -5.20 33.72 13.67
CA GLY A 28 -4.33 34.12 14.77
C GLY A 28 -2.97 34.58 14.26
N ALA A 29 -2.74 35.88 14.18
CA ALA A 29 -1.45 36.48 13.82
C ALA A 29 -0.88 37.26 15.00
N GLY A 30 0.42 37.09 15.29
CA GLY A 30 1.17 37.95 16.21
C GLY A 30 2.13 37.19 17.14
N GLY A 31 3.40 37.60 17.16
CA GLY A 31 4.41 37.10 18.11
C GLY A 31 5.82 37.10 17.53
N SER A 32 6.58 38.17 17.77
CA SER A 32 7.96 38.33 17.27
C SER A 32 9.01 37.85 18.27
N ALA A 33 10.14 37.39 17.72
CA ALA A 33 11.50 37.47 18.26
C ALA A 33 11.80 36.94 19.69
N GLY A 34 12.54 35.83 19.74
CA GLY A 34 13.45 35.48 20.82
C GLY A 34 14.75 34.94 20.23
N SER A 35 15.87 35.64 20.46
CA SER A 35 17.20 35.20 20.03
C SER A 35 18.00 34.78 21.27
N ASP A 36 18.20 33.48 21.45
CA ASP A 36 19.05 32.95 22.53
C ASP A 36 20.22 32.15 21.94
N SER A 37 21.41 32.72 22.08
CA SER A 37 22.67 32.12 21.65
C SER A 37 23.10 31.01 22.61
N GLY A 38 22.71 29.77 22.33
CA GLY A 38 23.18 28.58 23.04
C GLY A 38 24.36 27.91 22.34
N THR A 39 25.60 28.20 22.76
CA THR A 39 26.78 27.46 22.32
C THR A 39 26.78 26.06 22.95
N GLY A 40 26.42 25.05 22.17
CA GLY A 40 26.48 23.65 22.58
C GLY A 40 26.83 22.76 21.38
N ASP A 41 27.89 21.96 21.54
CA ASP A 41 28.30 20.94 20.58
C ASP A 41 27.24 19.83 20.48
N ALA A 42 26.22 20.08 19.68
CA ALA A 42 25.35 19.07 19.12
C ALA A 42 25.70 18.96 17.65
N SER A 43 26.30 17.84 17.24
CA SER A 43 26.44 17.50 15.83
C SER A 43 25.05 17.64 15.20
N THR A 44 24.92 18.52 14.22
CA THR A 44 23.70 18.66 13.43
C THR A 44 23.50 17.36 12.66
N GLN A 45 22.85 16.39 13.31
CA GLN A 45 22.08 15.41 12.57
C GLN A 45 21.08 16.25 11.81
N ASP A 46 21.27 16.29 10.49
CA ASP A 46 20.28 16.83 9.57
C ASP A 46 18.91 16.38 10.04
N ALA A 47 18.02 17.35 10.23
CA ALA A 47 16.60 17.07 10.20
C ALA A 47 16.28 16.65 8.77
N THR A 48 16.65 15.40 8.45
CA THR A 48 16.07 14.66 7.35
C THR A 48 14.57 14.83 7.52
N PRO A 49 13.89 15.41 6.52
CA PRO A 49 12.48 15.69 6.66
C PRO A 49 11.74 14.39 6.94
N ALA A 50 10.58 14.47 7.59
CA ALA A 50 9.74 13.30 7.89
C ALA A 50 9.27 12.54 6.61
N ASP A 51 9.60 13.06 5.43
CA ASP A 51 9.55 12.44 4.11
C ASP A 51 10.59 11.30 3.88
N ALA A 52 11.30 10.86 4.92
CA ALA A 52 12.14 9.67 4.88
C ALA A 52 11.31 8.37 4.89
N SER A 53 10.87 7.96 3.70
CA SER A 53 10.64 6.57 3.31
C SER A 53 9.66 5.72 4.14
N VAL A 54 8.35 5.98 4.03
CA VAL A 54 7.36 4.89 4.18
C VAL A 54 7.34 4.04 2.91
N GLN A 55 8.47 3.41 2.60
CA GLN A 55 8.65 2.64 1.38
C GLN A 55 8.15 1.21 1.57
N CYS A 56 6.91 0.96 1.19
CA CYS A 56 6.28 -0.36 1.29
C CYS A 56 6.81 -1.36 0.26
N VAL A 57 7.34 -0.85 -0.86
CA VAL A 57 7.88 -1.67 -1.95
C VAL A 57 9.16 -1.07 -2.56
N ALA A 58 9.50 0.20 -2.26
CA ALA A 58 10.65 0.86 -2.86
C ALA A 58 11.98 0.55 -2.12
N ASP A 59 12.99 0.20 -2.92
CA ASP A 59 14.44 0.51 -2.86
C ASP A 59 15.25 0.42 -1.55
N SER A 60 14.67 0.18 -0.37
CA SER A 60 15.40 -0.10 0.86
C SER A 60 15.60 -1.61 1.04
N SER A 61 16.85 -2.06 1.15
CA SER A 61 17.23 -3.49 1.21
C SER A 61 16.86 -4.23 2.51
N THR A 62 15.92 -3.66 3.26
CA THR A 62 15.39 -4.11 4.56
C THR A 62 13.87 -4.24 4.55
N PHE A 63 13.19 -3.71 3.52
CA PHE A 63 11.72 -3.70 3.38
C PHE A 63 11.38 -3.74 1.87
N ILE A 64 10.77 -4.78 1.29
CA ILE A 64 10.16 -5.99 1.90
C ILE A 64 10.56 -7.26 1.11
N TRP A 65 11.03 -8.29 1.83
CA TRP A 65 11.13 -9.68 1.33
C TRP A 65 10.31 -10.66 2.20
N GLU A 66 10.23 -10.37 3.50
CA GLU A 66 9.55 -11.21 4.51
C GLU A 66 8.06 -11.36 4.22
N MET A 67 7.36 -10.27 3.89
CA MET A 67 5.95 -10.34 3.49
C MET A 67 5.74 -10.90 2.09
N GLN A 68 6.78 -11.32 1.36
CA GLN A 68 6.65 -12.10 0.14
C GLN A 68 7.05 -13.58 0.33
N ILE A 69 7.46 -14.02 1.53
CA ILE A 69 7.81 -15.44 1.76
C ILE A 69 6.55 -16.31 1.60
N CYS A 70 6.67 -17.43 0.89
CA CYS A 70 5.60 -18.41 0.75
C CYS A 70 6.12 -19.86 0.75
N HIS A 71 5.24 -20.80 1.08
CA HIS A 71 5.45 -22.24 0.93
C HIS A 71 4.56 -22.84 -0.18
N SER A 72 3.64 -22.05 -0.73
CA SER A 72 2.69 -22.45 -1.75
C SER A 72 2.06 -21.21 -2.41
N ALA A 73 1.50 -21.36 -3.61
CA ALA A 73 0.75 -20.26 -4.24
C ALA A 73 -0.50 -19.86 -3.43
N SER A 74 -1.07 -20.77 -2.63
CA SER A 74 -2.20 -20.49 -1.73
C SER A 74 -1.84 -19.60 -0.54
N ASP A 75 -0.55 -19.47 -0.21
CA ASP A 75 -0.12 -18.54 0.85
C ASP A 75 -0.13 -17.09 0.34
N CYS A 76 -0.12 -16.87 -0.97
CA CYS A 76 -0.02 -15.54 -1.58
C CYS A 76 -1.39 -14.90 -1.84
N GLN A 77 -1.53 -13.62 -1.50
CA GLN A 77 -2.65 -12.76 -1.86
C GLN A 77 -2.18 -11.67 -2.81
N ILE A 78 -3.01 -11.37 -3.82
CA ILE A 78 -2.78 -10.27 -4.75
C ILE A 78 -3.20 -8.97 -4.07
N VAL A 79 -2.29 -8.01 -4.00
CA VAL A 79 -2.54 -6.64 -3.53
C VAL A 79 -2.13 -5.64 -4.61
N GLN A 80 -2.47 -4.37 -4.42
CA GLN A 80 -2.12 -3.29 -5.34
C GLN A 80 -1.13 -2.35 -4.66
N HIS A 81 -0.10 -1.97 -5.39
CA HIS A 81 0.90 -0.99 -5.02
C HIS A 81 0.82 0.22 -5.95
N MET A 82 0.75 1.44 -5.42
CA MET A 82 0.83 2.66 -6.22
C MET A 82 2.29 3.03 -6.48
N THR A 83 2.82 2.76 -7.67
CA THR A 83 4.26 2.96 -7.95
C THR A 83 4.69 4.43 -8.03
N ASN A 84 3.76 5.38 -8.19
CA ASN A 84 4.06 6.80 -8.29
C ASN A 84 2.85 7.70 -8.00
N CYS A 85 3.12 9.00 -7.78
CA CYS A 85 2.11 10.04 -7.56
C CYS A 85 1.17 10.33 -8.76
N CYS A 86 1.35 9.69 -9.92
CA CYS A 86 0.36 9.71 -11.01
C CYS A 86 -0.74 8.65 -10.81
N GLY A 87 -0.65 7.81 -9.78
CA GLY A 87 -1.62 6.74 -9.52
C GLY A 87 -1.36 5.47 -10.33
N THR A 88 -0.16 5.29 -10.90
CA THR A 88 0.16 4.08 -11.67
C THR A 88 0.24 2.87 -10.75
N MET A 89 -0.66 1.91 -10.93
CA MET A 89 -0.74 0.73 -10.05
C MET A 89 0.09 -0.44 -10.56
N GLN A 90 0.78 -1.12 -9.66
CA GLN A 90 1.37 -2.45 -9.88
C GLN A 90 0.59 -3.46 -9.01
N TYR A 91 0.16 -4.55 -9.62
CA TYR A 91 -0.27 -5.72 -8.88
C TYR A 91 0.98 -6.43 -8.37
N ILE A 92 1.01 -6.73 -7.08
CA ILE A 92 2.05 -7.54 -6.47
C ILE A 92 1.41 -8.63 -5.61
N ALA A 93 2.20 -9.62 -5.19
CA ALA A 93 1.73 -10.64 -4.25
C ALA A 93 2.49 -10.54 -2.92
N VAL A 94 1.75 -10.71 -1.84
CA VAL A 94 2.26 -10.78 -0.45
C VAL A 94 1.71 -12.03 0.22
N ALA A 95 2.38 -12.53 1.26
CA ALA A 95 1.88 -13.63 2.05
C ALA A 95 0.61 -13.20 2.82
N SER A 96 -0.34 -14.12 2.94
CA SER A 96 -1.71 -13.86 3.41
C SER A 96 -1.76 -13.26 4.81
N GLU A 97 -0.81 -13.63 5.68
CA GLU A 97 -0.69 -13.15 7.05
C GLU A 97 -0.32 -11.66 7.15
N PHE A 98 0.33 -11.10 6.12
CA PHE A 98 0.80 -9.72 6.11
C PHE A 98 -0.10 -8.73 5.34
N VAL A 99 -1.20 -9.19 4.73
CA VAL A 99 -2.10 -8.31 3.94
C VAL A 99 -2.59 -7.09 4.74
N ALA A 100 -2.87 -7.26 6.04
CA ALA A 100 -3.32 -6.18 6.90
C ALA A 100 -2.21 -5.15 7.23
N ASP A 101 -0.95 -5.57 7.28
CA ASP A 101 0.18 -4.69 7.53
C ASP A 101 0.65 -4.01 6.23
N TYR A 102 0.59 -4.74 5.11
CA TYR A 102 0.75 -4.17 3.78
C TYR A 102 -0.25 -3.03 3.54
N ALA A 103 -1.54 -3.22 3.85
CA ALA A 103 -2.56 -2.20 3.66
C ALA A 103 -2.33 -0.92 4.48
N LYS A 104 -1.85 -1.05 5.73
CA LYS A 104 -1.44 0.11 6.56
C LYS A 104 -0.25 0.85 5.95
N CYS A 105 0.72 0.09 5.45
CA CYS A 105 1.88 0.66 4.79
C CYS A 105 1.47 1.41 3.52
N GLU A 106 0.76 0.74 2.60
CA GLU A 106 0.35 1.31 1.32
C GLU A 106 -0.46 2.61 1.51
N GLN A 107 -1.32 2.68 2.53
CA GLN A 107 -2.02 3.92 2.87
C GLN A 107 -1.04 5.05 3.22
N ALA A 108 -0.07 4.80 4.10
CA ALA A 108 0.92 5.79 4.52
C ALA A 108 1.92 6.16 3.40
N TRP A 109 2.16 5.26 2.43
CA TRP A 109 2.85 5.59 1.19
C TRP A 109 2.02 6.52 0.31
N VAL A 110 0.74 6.20 0.07
CA VAL A 110 -0.18 7.05 -0.72
C VAL A 110 -0.37 8.43 -0.10
N ASP A 111 -0.49 8.51 1.24
CA ASP A 111 -0.61 9.77 1.98
C ASP A 111 0.66 10.64 1.89
N GLY A 112 1.83 10.04 1.62
CA GLY A 112 3.11 10.72 1.40
C GLY A 112 3.34 11.18 -0.05
N LEU A 113 2.49 10.79 -1.02
CA LEU A 113 2.67 11.19 -2.42
C LEU A 113 2.11 12.59 -2.68
N PRO A 114 2.89 13.52 -3.29
CA PRO A 114 2.38 14.83 -3.66
C PRO A 114 1.37 14.74 -4.80
N ALA A 115 0.43 15.68 -4.88
CA ALA A 115 -0.54 15.73 -5.98
C ALA A 115 0.14 16.13 -7.31
N CYS A 116 0.51 15.15 -8.14
CA CYS A 116 1.29 15.37 -9.36
C CYS A 116 0.48 15.78 -10.61
N GLY A 117 -0.86 15.70 -10.59
CA GLY A 117 -1.73 16.20 -11.66
C GLY A 117 -1.63 15.48 -13.02
N CYS A 118 -0.89 14.36 -13.07
CA CYS A 118 -0.72 13.51 -14.24
C CYS A 118 -1.81 12.42 -14.34
N MET A 119 -1.98 11.87 -15.53
CA MET A 119 -2.82 10.69 -15.76
C MET A 119 -2.06 9.42 -15.32
N SER A 120 -2.76 8.48 -14.69
CA SER A 120 -2.22 7.16 -14.35
C SER A 120 -1.72 6.42 -15.59
N GLY A 121 -0.57 5.76 -15.45
CA GLY A 121 -0.11 4.76 -16.43
C GLY A 121 -0.99 3.51 -16.41
N PRO A 122 -0.84 2.62 -17.41
CA PRO A 122 -1.50 1.33 -17.40
C PRO A 122 -0.91 0.44 -16.30
N PRO A 123 -1.72 -0.39 -15.62
CA PRO A 123 -1.23 -1.18 -14.51
C PRO A 123 -0.37 -2.37 -14.97
N THR A 124 0.58 -2.79 -14.14
CA THR A 124 1.48 -3.93 -14.41
C THR A 124 1.38 -5.01 -13.33
N ALA A 125 1.97 -6.19 -13.57
CA ALA A 125 2.24 -7.21 -12.56
C ALA A 125 3.75 -7.28 -12.21
N ASP A 126 4.16 -8.16 -11.29
CA ASP A 126 5.59 -8.39 -10.94
C ASP A 126 6.44 -8.83 -12.15
N ASP A 127 5.83 -9.50 -13.13
CA ASP A 127 6.49 -9.91 -14.39
C ASP A 127 6.67 -8.77 -15.40
N GLY A 128 6.21 -7.56 -15.07
CA GLY A 128 6.24 -6.38 -15.93
C GLY A 128 5.20 -6.38 -17.06
N GLN A 129 4.32 -7.38 -17.17
CA GLN A 129 3.25 -7.39 -18.17
C GLN A 129 2.12 -6.43 -17.79
N GLU A 130 1.52 -5.80 -18.80
CA GLU A 130 0.38 -4.91 -18.67
C GLU A 130 -0.91 -5.68 -18.32
N VAL A 131 -1.58 -5.26 -17.25
CA VAL A 131 -2.81 -5.88 -16.74
C VAL A 131 -4.03 -5.30 -17.46
N LYS A 132 -4.41 -5.94 -18.56
CA LYS A 132 -5.61 -5.58 -19.35
C LYS A 132 -6.93 -6.10 -18.75
N ASP A 133 -6.87 -7.18 -17.98
CA ASP A 133 -7.97 -7.71 -17.18
C ASP A 133 -7.42 -8.12 -15.81
N PRO A 134 -7.83 -7.48 -14.70
CA PRO A 134 -7.35 -7.83 -13.37
C PRO A 134 -7.72 -9.26 -12.95
N LYS A 135 -8.73 -9.89 -13.57
CA LYS A 135 -9.09 -11.30 -13.31
C LYS A 135 -8.11 -12.30 -13.92
N LYS A 136 -7.22 -11.84 -14.80
CA LYS A 136 -6.10 -12.63 -15.35
C LYS A 136 -4.82 -12.51 -14.51
N VAL A 137 -4.76 -11.62 -13.52
CA VAL A 137 -3.63 -11.60 -12.59
C VAL A 137 -3.74 -12.80 -11.66
N ILE A 138 -2.68 -13.58 -11.58
CA ILE A 138 -2.56 -14.72 -10.67
C ILE A 138 -1.32 -14.54 -9.80
N ALA A 139 -1.40 -14.97 -8.54
CA ALA A 139 -0.26 -15.08 -7.64
C ALA A 139 0.35 -16.49 -7.74
N GLU A 140 1.68 -16.54 -7.72
CA GLU A 140 2.47 -17.77 -7.67
C GLU A 140 3.56 -17.66 -6.63
N CYS A 141 3.93 -18.80 -6.03
CA CYS A 141 5.12 -18.90 -5.19
C CYS A 141 6.29 -19.38 -6.06
N THR A 142 7.24 -18.49 -6.35
CA THR A 142 8.34 -18.74 -7.30
C THR A 142 9.71 -18.64 -6.62
N ASN A 143 10.82 -18.79 -7.36
CA ASN A 143 12.19 -18.64 -6.84
C ASN A 143 12.49 -19.50 -5.59
N TRP A 144 12.15 -20.77 -5.69
CA TRP A 144 12.20 -21.71 -4.56
C TRP A 144 13.65 -21.97 -4.11
N THR A 145 14.01 -21.51 -2.92
CA THR A 145 15.32 -21.75 -2.30
C THR A 145 15.13 -22.21 -0.85
N MET A 146 15.84 -23.27 -0.46
CA MET A 146 15.89 -23.76 0.94
C MET A 146 14.52 -23.99 1.62
N SER A 147 13.51 -24.40 0.85
CA SER A 147 12.12 -24.72 1.29
C SER A 147 11.14 -23.55 1.40
N SER A 148 11.51 -22.35 0.96
CA SER A 148 10.60 -21.24 0.75
C SER A 148 10.72 -20.67 -0.67
N GLY A 149 9.67 -19.99 -1.12
CA GLY A 149 9.65 -19.18 -2.34
C GLY A 149 9.26 -17.73 -2.05
N VAL A 150 9.08 -16.98 -3.14
CA VAL A 150 8.68 -15.58 -3.14
C VAL A 150 7.35 -15.45 -3.89
N CYS A 151 6.37 -14.84 -3.25
CA CYS A 151 5.09 -14.45 -3.85
C CYS A 151 5.34 -13.47 -4.99
N ARG A 152 4.88 -13.82 -6.20
CA ARG A 152 4.93 -12.98 -7.39
C ARG A 152 3.61 -13.05 -8.14
N THR A 153 3.23 -11.96 -8.77
CA THR A 153 2.12 -11.91 -9.71
C THR A 153 2.57 -12.07 -11.15
N LYS A 154 1.67 -12.57 -12.00
CA LYS A 154 1.83 -12.51 -13.45
C LYS A 154 0.49 -12.44 -14.15
N VAL A 155 0.50 -12.07 -15.44
CA VAL A 155 -0.70 -12.09 -16.29
C VAL A 155 -0.85 -13.46 -16.95
N ALA A 156 -1.95 -14.15 -16.66
CA ALA A 156 -2.32 -15.40 -17.31
C ALA A 156 -2.63 -15.18 -18.81
N GLN A 157 -1.96 -15.95 -19.67
CA GLN A 157 -2.12 -15.96 -21.12
C GLN A 157 -3.52 -16.45 -21.53
#